data_AF-A0A1E5WAN1-F1
#
_entry.id   AF-A0A1E5WAN1-F1
#
_cell.length_a   1.000
_cell.length_b   1.000
_cell.length_c   1.000
_cell.angle_alpha   90.00
_cell.angle_beta   90.00
_cell.angle_gamma   90.00
#
_symmetry.space_group_name_H-M   'P 1'
#
loop_
_entity.id
_entity.type
_entity.pdbx_description
1 polymer ?
#
loop_
_entity_poly.entity_id
_entity_poly.type
_entity_poly.pdbx_seq_one_letter_code
_entity_poly.pdbx_strand_id
1 'polypeptide(L)'
;LLVFLLLAGEGSSQLAAGASSGDRDTLLALKTVASRARKRQCQALACVAARLLREKDAELDAARPRAADLEERLRQAAAEGQAWRGLACTNEAVAMGLRSALDTIFLRGAGTGAAPVVQQPAEEGFGKSGLALVAEAADDAESCCFVEAEDVGAGAGAATSSSLAANNSKWACRACGGGEASVLVLPCRHLCLCKAC
;
A
#
# COMPACT_ATOMS: atom_id res chain seq x y z
N LEU A 1 -45.04 -23.87 8.17
CA LEU A 1 -45.47 -25.22 8.67
C LEU A 1 -45.72 -25.25 10.18
N LEU A 2 -44.75 -24.93 11.04
CA LEU A 2 -44.93 -24.93 12.52
C LEU A 2 -46.05 -24.00 13.04
N VAL A 3 -46.22 -22.81 12.46
CA VAL A 3 -47.31 -21.89 12.82
C VAL A 3 -48.70 -22.42 12.41
N PHE A 4 -48.77 -23.18 11.31
CA PHE A 4 -50.00 -23.79 10.82
C PHE A 4 -50.45 -24.95 11.72
N LEU A 5 -49.50 -25.75 12.21
CA LEU A 5 -49.76 -26.83 13.16
C LEU A 5 -50.18 -26.32 14.55
N LEU A 6 -49.72 -25.13 14.97
CA LEU A 6 -50.22 -24.49 16.20
C LEU A 6 -51.68 -24.00 16.09
N LEU A 7 -52.14 -23.67 14.88
CA LEU A 7 -53.49 -23.16 14.62
C LEU A 7 -54.53 -24.28 14.45
N ALA A 8 -54.13 -25.43 13.91
CA ALA A 8 -54.95 -26.63 13.81
C ALA A 8 -54.99 -27.35 15.18
N GLY A 9 -55.70 -26.75 16.14
CA GLY A 9 -56.09 -27.42 17.38
C GLY A 9 -57.09 -28.54 17.08
N GLU A 10 -56.62 -29.63 16.49
CA GLU A 10 -57.40 -30.85 16.27
C GLU A 10 -57.14 -31.81 17.44
N GLY A 11 -58.20 -32.13 18.17
CA GLY A 11 -58.16 -33.19 19.18
C GLY A 11 -58.98 -32.86 20.41
N SER A 12 -60.31 -33.00 20.31
CA SER A 12 -61.19 -33.35 21.44
C SER A 12 -62.63 -33.45 20.95
N SER A 13 -62.93 -34.49 20.15
CA SER A 13 -64.28 -34.73 19.61
C SER A 13 -65.05 -35.85 20.31
N GLN A 14 -64.54 -36.44 21.41
CA GLN A 14 -65.13 -37.66 22.00
C GLN A 14 -65.72 -37.54 23.42
N LEU A 15 -65.89 -36.35 24.02
CA LEU A 15 -66.47 -36.24 25.38
C LEU A 15 -67.86 -35.59 25.52
N ALA A 16 -68.55 -35.26 24.42
CA ALA A 16 -69.80 -34.47 24.48
C ALA A 16 -71.11 -35.28 24.38
N ALA A 17 -71.17 -36.50 24.89
CA ALA A 17 -72.37 -37.36 24.79
C ALA A 17 -73.40 -37.17 25.91
N GLY A 18 -73.12 -36.38 26.96
CA GLY A 18 -74.01 -36.23 28.13
C GLY A 18 -74.32 -34.79 28.59
N ALA A 19 -73.93 -33.76 27.83
CA ALA A 19 -74.09 -32.35 28.22
C ALA A 19 -75.42 -31.76 27.69
N SER A 20 -76.09 -30.91 28.48
CA SER A 20 -77.31 -30.22 28.04
C SER A 20 -77.02 -29.32 26.82
N SER A 21 -78.04 -29.03 25.98
CA SER A 21 -77.85 -28.18 24.79
C SER A 21 -77.15 -26.85 25.12
N GLY A 22 -77.46 -26.24 26.27
CA GLY A 22 -76.83 -24.99 26.72
C GLY A 22 -75.36 -25.13 27.11
N ASP A 23 -74.95 -26.27 27.67
CA ASP A 23 -73.55 -26.53 28.04
C ASP A 23 -72.66 -26.73 26.81
N ARG A 24 -73.23 -27.24 25.71
CA ARG A 24 -72.50 -27.43 24.44
C ARG A 24 -72.26 -26.09 23.73
N ASP A 25 -73.24 -25.20 23.75
CA ASP A 25 -73.15 -23.87 23.13
C ASP A 25 -72.17 -22.96 23.88
N THR A 26 -72.21 -22.98 25.22
CA THR A 26 -71.25 -22.23 26.05
C THR A 26 -69.81 -22.71 25.87
N LEU A 27 -69.61 -24.03 25.80
CA LEU A 27 -68.29 -24.62 25.55
C LEU A 27 -67.75 -24.28 24.15
N LEU A 28 -68.62 -24.25 23.12
CA LEU A 28 -68.24 -23.80 21.78
C LEU A 28 -67.86 -22.31 21.78
N ALA A 29 -68.65 -21.47 22.44
CA ALA A 29 -68.36 -20.04 22.57
C ALA A 29 -67.00 -19.81 23.24
N LEU A 30 -66.71 -20.47 24.36
CA LEU A 30 -65.42 -20.42 25.06
C LEU A 30 -64.25 -20.84 24.14
N LYS A 31 -64.40 -21.94 23.39
CA LYS A 31 -63.38 -22.41 22.43
C LYS A 31 -63.12 -21.38 21.33
N THR A 32 -64.17 -20.76 20.78
CA THR A 32 -63.99 -19.74 19.73
C THR A 32 -63.30 -18.49 20.25
N VAL A 33 -63.60 -18.05 21.47
CA VAL A 33 -62.93 -16.92 22.13
C VAL A 33 -61.46 -17.24 22.39
N ALA A 34 -61.15 -18.42 22.93
CA ALA A 34 -59.78 -18.88 23.16
C ALA A 34 -58.97 -18.96 21.85
N SER A 35 -59.55 -19.51 20.77
CA SER A 35 -58.92 -19.56 19.45
C SER A 35 -58.65 -18.16 18.87
N ARG A 36 -59.61 -17.23 18.99
CA ARG A 36 -59.42 -15.83 18.57
C ARG A 36 -58.32 -15.12 19.37
N ALA A 37 -58.27 -15.33 20.70
CA ALA A 37 -57.23 -14.76 21.56
C ALA A 37 -55.84 -15.27 21.17
N ARG A 38 -55.68 -16.59 20.98
CA ARG A 38 -54.43 -17.20 20.51
C ARG A 38 -54.01 -16.68 19.14
N LYS A 39 -54.95 -16.57 18.19
CA LYS A 39 -54.68 -16.01 16.86
C LYS A 39 -54.17 -14.56 16.94
N ARG A 40 -54.81 -13.72 17.74
CA ARG A 40 -54.37 -12.33 17.96
C ARG A 40 -52.98 -12.25 18.59
N GLN A 41 -52.70 -13.11 19.57
CA GLN A 41 -51.38 -13.20 20.19
C GLN A 41 -50.30 -13.63 19.18
N CYS A 42 -50.56 -14.67 18.38
CA CYS A 42 -49.64 -15.11 17.33
C CYS A 42 -49.43 -14.02 16.27
N GLN A 43 -50.49 -13.31 15.87
CA GLN A 43 -50.38 -12.19 14.92
C GLN A 43 -49.55 -11.05 15.50
N ALA A 44 -49.76 -10.66 16.75
CA ALA A 44 -48.98 -9.62 17.41
C ALA A 44 -47.49 -10.00 17.48
N LEU A 45 -47.18 -11.24 17.88
CA LEU A 45 -45.80 -11.74 17.90
C LEU A 45 -45.18 -11.78 16.50
N ALA A 46 -45.94 -12.24 15.49
CA ALA A 46 -45.48 -12.26 14.11
C ALA A 46 -45.21 -10.85 13.56
N CYS A 47 -46.04 -9.86 13.89
CA CYS A 47 -45.82 -8.46 13.51
C CYS A 47 -44.54 -7.90 14.13
N VAL A 48 -44.30 -8.14 15.42
CA VAL A 48 -43.08 -7.70 16.11
C VAL A 48 -41.85 -8.39 15.50
N ALA A 49 -41.89 -9.71 15.32
CA ALA A 49 -40.79 -10.46 14.70
C ALA A 49 -40.49 -9.97 13.28
N ALA A 50 -41.52 -9.75 12.46
CA ALA A 50 -41.35 -9.25 11.09
C ALA A 50 -40.75 -7.83 11.05
N ARG A 51 -41.09 -6.97 12.02
CA ARG A 51 -40.51 -5.63 12.11
C ARG A 51 -39.02 -5.70 12.48
N LEU A 52 -38.68 -6.49 13.50
CA LEU A 52 -37.29 -6.68 13.92
C LEU A 52 -36.43 -7.29 12.81
N LEU A 53 -36.95 -8.28 12.06
CA LEU A 53 -36.24 -8.84 10.91
C LEU A 53 -35.95 -7.77 9.86
N ARG A 54 -36.93 -6.94 9.50
CA ARG A 54 -36.72 -5.84 8.55
C ARG A 54 -35.72 -4.80 9.04
N GLU A 55 -35.71 -4.49 10.33
CA GLU A 55 -34.72 -3.59 10.92
C GLU A 55 -33.31 -4.18 10.83
N LYS A 56 -33.14 -5.47 11.17
CA LYS A 56 -31.86 -6.17 11.01
C LYS A 56 -31.43 -6.28 9.54
N ASP A 57 -32.36 -6.58 8.63
CA ASP A 57 -32.08 -6.65 7.20
C ASP A 57 -31.62 -5.30 6.66
N ALA A 58 -32.25 -4.19 7.08
CA ALA A 58 -31.83 -2.85 6.71
C ALA A 58 -30.45 -2.47 7.27
N GLU A 59 -30.13 -2.88 8.51
CA GLU A 59 -28.79 -2.72 9.08
C GLU A 59 -27.73 -3.50 8.26
N LEU A 60 -28.05 -4.73 7.84
CA LEU A 60 -27.17 -5.54 6.98
C LEU A 60 -27.00 -4.90 5.60
N ASP A 61 -28.09 -4.46 4.98
CA ASP A 61 -28.07 -3.81 3.67
C ASP A 61 -27.25 -2.52 3.69
N ALA A 62 -27.33 -1.74 4.77
CA ALA A 62 -26.51 -0.54 4.95
C ALA A 62 -25.01 -0.86 5.14
N ALA A 63 -24.68 -2.00 5.75
CA ALA A 63 -23.29 -2.42 5.98
C ALA A 63 -22.63 -3.05 4.73
N ARG A 64 -23.41 -3.69 3.85
CA ARG A 64 -22.92 -4.35 2.62
C ARG A 64 -22.08 -3.47 1.68
N PRO A 65 -22.49 -2.25 1.30
CA PRO A 65 -21.69 -1.44 0.38
C PRO A 65 -20.32 -1.10 0.97
N ARG A 66 -20.26 -0.78 2.28
CA ARG A 66 -19.00 -0.50 2.95
C ARG A 66 -18.08 -1.72 3.01
N ALA A 67 -18.64 -2.92 3.22
CA ALA A 67 -17.87 -4.15 3.16
C ALA A 67 -17.30 -4.40 1.75
N ALA A 68 -18.11 -4.24 0.71
CA ALA A 68 -17.68 -4.40 -0.68
C ALA A 68 -16.57 -3.39 -1.07
N ASP A 69 -16.68 -2.13 -0.65
CA ASP A 69 -15.66 -1.11 -0.88
C ASP A 69 -14.32 -1.48 -0.22
N LEU A 70 -14.36 -2.06 0.99
CA LEU A 70 -13.16 -2.48 1.70
C LEU A 70 -12.52 -3.70 1.03
N GLU A 71 -13.30 -4.66 0.54
CA GLU A 71 -12.81 -5.80 -0.24
C GLU A 71 -12.15 -5.36 -1.54
N GLU A 72 -12.72 -4.38 -2.24
CA GLU A 72 -12.12 -3.79 -3.44
C GLU A 72 -10.75 -3.16 -3.13
N ARG A 73 -10.68 -2.34 -2.07
CA ARG A 73 -9.43 -1.71 -1.64
C ARG A 73 -8.38 -2.74 -1.23
N LEU A 74 -8.78 -3.82 -0.56
CA LEU A 74 -7.88 -4.92 -0.22
C LEU A 74 -7.34 -5.61 -1.48
N ARG A 75 -8.19 -5.82 -2.50
CA ARG A 75 -7.77 -6.42 -3.77
C ARG A 75 -6.80 -5.53 -4.53
N GLN A 76 -7.05 -4.23 -4.58
CA GLN A 76 -6.16 -3.23 -5.20
C GLN A 76 -4.80 -3.22 -4.50
N ALA A 77 -4.77 -3.09 -3.17
CA ALA A 77 -3.53 -3.11 -2.40
C ALA A 77 -2.76 -4.44 -2.56
N ALA A 78 -3.46 -5.57 -2.66
CA ALA A 78 -2.84 -6.86 -2.92
C ALA A 78 -2.21 -6.94 -4.33
N ALA A 79 -2.90 -6.43 -5.35
CA ALA A 79 -2.41 -6.38 -6.73
C ALA A 79 -1.19 -5.46 -6.85
N GLU A 80 -1.23 -4.27 -6.24
CA GLU A 80 -0.09 -3.35 -6.15
C GLU A 80 1.09 -4.03 -5.45
N GLY A 81 0.85 -4.66 -4.30
CA GLY A 81 1.89 -5.39 -3.58
C GLY A 81 2.53 -6.51 -4.40
N GLN A 82 1.75 -7.21 -5.24
CA GLN A 82 2.28 -8.22 -6.17
C GLN A 82 3.11 -7.57 -7.29
N ALA A 83 2.66 -6.46 -7.87
CA ALA A 83 3.41 -5.73 -8.89
C ALA A 83 4.76 -5.24 -8.36
N TRP A 84 4.79 -4.65 -7.16
CA TRP A 84 6.02 -4.22 -6.50
C TRP A 84 6.98 -5.37 -6.22
N ARG A 85 6.47 -6.53 -5.76
CA ARG A 85 7.28 -7.74 -5.60
C ARG A 85 7.85 -8.22 -6.93
N GLY A 86 7.04 -8.24 -7.99
CA GLY A 86 7.49 -8.60 -9.34
C GLY A 86 8.64 -7.71 -9.81
N LEU A 87 8.50 -6.40 -9.66
CA LEU A 87 9.56 -5.45 -10.01
C LEU A 87 10.84 -5.71 -9.18
N ALA A 88 10.71 -5.93 -7.88
CA ALA A 88 11.85 -6.26 -7.02
C ALA A 88 12.56 -7.54 -7.48
N CYS A 89 11.82 -8.61 -7.80
CA CYS A 89 12.40 -9.85 -8.32
C CYS A 89 13.09 -9.65 -9.67
N THR A 90 12.53 -8.84 -10.57
CA THR A 90 13.20 -8.53 -11.85
C THR A 90 14.49 -7.73 -11.63
N ASN A 91 14.48 -6.76 -10.72
CA ASN A 91 15.67 -6.00 -10.35
C ASN A 91 16.73 -6.90 -9.71
N GLU A 92 16.32 -7.83 -8.86
CA GLU A 92 17.20 -8.85 -8.27
C GLU A 92 17.84 -9.73 -9.35
N ALA A 93 17.06 -10.22 -10.32
CA ALA A 93 17.58 -11.01 -11.43
C ALA A 93 18.59 -10.23 -12.29
N VAL A 94 18.32 -8.95 -12.58
CA VAL A 94 19.26 -8.07 -13.28
C VAL A 94 20.55 -7.90 -12.47
N ALA A 95 20.44 -7.62 -11.17
CA ALA A 95 21.60 -7.48 -10.30
C ALA A 95 22.44 -8.77 -10.23
N MET A 96 21.80 -9.94 -10.15
CA MET A 96 22.48 -11.24 -10.21
C MET A 96 23.19 -11.46 -11.55
N GLY A 97 22.54 -11.10 -12.67
CA GLY A 97 23.16 -11.17 -14.00
C GLY A 97 24.41 -10.29 -14.11
N LEU A 98 24.34 -9.06 -13.61
CA LEU A 98 25.50 -8.15 -13.56
C LEU A 98 26.63 -8.69 -12.69
N ARG A 99 26.32 -9.27 -11.52
CA ARG A 99 27.31 -9.93 -10.66
C ARG A 99 28.03 -11.07 -11.39
N SER A 100 27.26 -11.96 -12.03
CA SER A 100 27.83 -13.07 -12.79
C SER A 100 28.70 -12.61 -13.97
N ALA A 101 28.30 -11.54 -14.66
CA ALA A 101 29.09 -10.96 -15.75
C ALA A 101 30.44 -10.42 -15.24
N LEU A 102 30.43 -9.70 -14.12
CA LEU A 102 31.65 -9.22 -13.47
C LEU A 102 32.55 -10.39 -13.05
N ASP A 103 32.00 -11.41 -12.38
CA ASP A 103 32.77 -12.60 -11.98
C ASP A 103 33.43 -13.29 -13.19
N THR A 104 32.72 -13.36 -14.31
CA THR A 104 33.25 -13.93 -15.56
C THR A 104 34.41 -13.09 -16.10
N ILE A 105 34.31 -11.76 -16.08
CA ILE A 105 35.40 -10.86 -16.52
C ILE A 105 36.62 -10.99 -15.60
N PHE A 106 36.41 -11.05 -14.28
CA PHE A 106 37.49 -11.25 -13.31
C PHE A 106 38.19 -12.60 -13.50
N LEU A 107 37.44 -13.69 -13.68
CA LEU A 107 37.99 -15.02 -13.91
C LEU A 107 38.66 -15.15 -15.29
N ARG A 108 38.11 -14.51 -16.33
CA ARG A 108 38.71 -14.47 -17.69
C ARG A 108 40.01 -13.65 -17.71
N GLY A 109 40.04 -12.51 -17.02
CA GLY A 109 41.22 -11.66 -16.89
C GLY A 109 42.36 -12.29 -16.08
N ALA A 110 42.03 -13.23 -15.20
CA ALA A 110 43.00 -14.06 -14.48
C ALA A 110 43.57 -15.22 -15.32
N GLY A 111 43.00 -15.52 -16.49
CA GLY A 111 43.28 -16.74 -17.27
C GLY A 111 44.15 -16.58 -18.52
N THR A 112 44.57 -15.37 -18.93
CA THR A 112 45.47 -15.17 -20.09
C THR A 112 46.95 -15.15 -19.71
N GLY A 113 47.35 -16.05 -18.83
CA GLY A 113 48.72 -16.20 -18.33
C GLY A 113 49.24 -17.63 -18.46
N ALA A 114 49.02 -18.29 -19.61
CA ALA A 114 49.61 -19.61 -19.87
C ALA A 114 49.96 -19.81 -21.36
N ALA A 115 51.28 -19.71 -21.62
CA ALA A 115 52.11 -20.31 -22.67
C ALA A 115 52.46 -19.50 -23.95
N PRO A 116 53.68 -19.63 -24.53
CA PRO A 116 54.97 -20.04 -23.96
C PRO A 116 56.04 -18.94 -24.01
N VAL A 117 57.05 -19.15 -23.17
CA VAL A 117 58.32 -18.42 -23.07
C VAL A 117 58.96 -18.12 -24.44
N VAL A 118 59.12 -16.84 -24.75
CA VAL A 118 60.31 -16.32 -25.44
C VAL A 118 60.83 -15.17 -24.57
N GLN A 119 61.85 -15.47 -23.77
CA GLN A 119 62.66 -14.48 -23.07
C GLN A 119 63.40 -13.63 -24.11
N GLN A 120 63.39 -12.30 -23.96
CA GLN A 120 64.61 -11.46 -23.91
C GLN A 120 64.28 -9.97 -23.61
N PRO A 121 65.26 -9.17 -23.13
CA PRO A 121 65.15 -8.41 -21.88
C PRO A 121 65.00 -6.88 -22.06
N ALA A 122 64.56 -6.25 -20.96
CA ALA A 122 64.80 -4.87 -20.51
C ALA A 122 65.06 -3.77 -21.56
N GLU A 123 64.04 -2.95 -21.81
CA GLU A 123 64.21 -1.55 -22.19
C GLU A 123 63.39 -0.70 -21.21
N GLU A 124 64.09 0.20 -20.51
CA GLU A 124 63.57 1.13 -19.52
C GLU A 124 62.74 2.22 -20.22
N GLY A 125 61.57 2.58 -19.67
CA GLY A 125 60.69 3.55 -20.32
C GLY A 125 59.64 4.16 -19.39
N PHE A 126 60.07 4.76 -18.28
CA PHE A 126 59.26 5.67 -17.48
C PHE A 126 59.53 7.11 -17.92
N GLY A 127 58.55 7.78 -18.53
CA GLY A 127 58.72 9.15 -19.01
C GLY A 127 57.41 9.82 -19.38
N LYS A 128 56.80 10.46 -18.38
CA LYS A 128 55.60 11.29 -18.48
C LYS A 128 55.82 12.52 -19.37
N SER A 129 54.77 12.84 -20.14
CA SER A 129 54.25 14.17 -20.49
C SER A 129 55.19 15.20 -21.17
N GLY A 130 54.78 15.67 -22.35
CA GLY A 130 54.95 17.09 -22.71
C GLY A 130 55.15 17.45 -24.18
N LEU A 131 54.05 17.86 -24.83
CA LEU A 131 53.91 19.00 -25.77
C LEU A 131 54.40 18.90 -27.24
N ALA A 132 53.44 18.96 -28.17
CA ALA A 132 53.31 19.94 -29.30
C ALA A 132 52.35 19.37 -30.39
N LEU A 133 51.05 19.68 -30.35
CA LEU A 133 50.33 20.70 -31.15
C LEU A 133 50.16 20.37 -32.65
N VAL A 134 48.91 20.05 -33.06
CA VAL A 134 47.99 20.71 -34.04
C VAL A 134 46.69 19.85 -34.06
N ALA A 135 45.58 20.24 -33.40
CA ALA A 135 44.36 20.91 -33.94
C ALA A 135 43.67 20.10 -35.07
N GLU A 136 42.41 19.61 -35.00
CA GLU A 136 41.09 20.25 -34.81
C GLU A 136 40.03 19.12 -34.58
N ALA A 137 39.16 19.18 -33.55
CA ALA A 137 37.77 19.70 -33.53
C ALA A 137 36.65 18.64 -33.77
N ALA A 138 35.92 18.32 -32.68
CA ALA A 138 34.50 17.92 -32.56
C ALA A 138 34.29 17.47 -31.09
N ASP A 139 33.96 18.36 -30.16
CA ASP A 139 32.62 18.86 -29.79
C ASP A 139 31.62 17.75 -29.38
N ASP A 140 31.44 17.55 -28.07
CA ASP A 140 30.12 17.36 -27.43
C ASP A 140 30.28 17.09 -25.91
N ALA A 141 29.93 18.09 -25.09
CA ALA A 141 29.18 17.98 -23.83
C ALA A 141 29.51 19.17 -22.89
N GLU A 142 29.08 20.36 -23.29
CA GLU A 142 28.87 21.47 -22.36
C GLU A 142 27.73 21.12 -21.39
N SER A 143 28.03 21.01 -20.09
CA SER A 143 27.02 20.93 -19.04
C SER A 143 26.60 22.35 -18.65
N CYS A 144 25.74 22.94 -19.46
CA CYS A 144 25.07 24.20 -19.15
C CYS A 144 23.78 23.91 -18.38
N CYS A 145 23.84 23.98 -17.04
CA CYS A 145 22.63 24.16 -16.24
C CYS A 145 22.23 25.64 -16.28
N PHE A 146 21.47 25.97 -17.31
CA PHE A 146 20.63 27.15 -17.40
C PHE A 146 19.66 27.20 -16.22
N VAL A 147 19.72 28.28 -15.45
CA VAL A 147 18.56 28.83 -14.73
C VAL A 147 18.62 30.33 -14.97
N GLU A 148 17.62 30.84 -15.69
CA GLU A 148 17.39 32.27 -15.79
C GLU A 148 17.15 32.82 -14.39
N ALA A 149 17.85 33.91 -14.11
CA ALA A 149 17.57 34.78 -12.99
C ALA A 149 16.35 35.62 -13.35
N GLU A 150 15.29 35.50 -12.55
CA GLU A 150 14.29 36.54 -12.40
C GLU A 150 14.45 37.14 -11.00
N ASP A 151 15.07 38.31 -11.02
CA ASP A 151 14.97 39.52 -10.18
C ASP A 151 14.62 39.43 -8.67
N VAL A 152 15.47 40.04 -7.83
CA VAL A 152 15.17 41.25 -7.01
C VAL A 152 16.33 41.47 -6.00
N GLY A 153 17.00 42.62 -6.12
CA GLY A 153 17.33 43.46 -4.95
C GLY A 153 18.71 43.37 -4.29
N ALA A 154 19.58 44.32 -4.69
CA ALA A 154 20.42 45.19 -3.85
C ALA A 154 21.32 44.62 -2.72
N GLY A 155 22.63 44.91 -2.82
CA GLY A 155 23.50 45.05 -1.64
C GLY A 155 24.98 44.77 -1.88
N ALA A 156 25.77 45.84 -2.00
CA ALA A 156 27.23 45.81 -2.14
C ALA A 156 27.95 45.24 -0.90
N GLY A 157 29.08 44.54 -1.10
CA GLY A 157 29.96 44.13 -0.01
C GLY A 157 31.13 43.24 -0.42
N ALA A 158 32.19 43.88 -0.92
CA ALA A 158 33.61 43.49 -0.96
C ALA A 158 34.04 42.03 -0.69
N ALA A 159 34.78 41.50 -1.67
CA ALA A 159 35.48 40.23 -1.67
C ALA A 159 36.55 40.09 -0.57
N THR A 160 36.62 38.91 0.06
CA THR A 160 37.89 38.30 0.47
C THR A 160 37.76 36.77 0.46
N SER A 161 38.51 36.14 -0.46
CA SER A 161 39.16 34.83 -0.32
C SER A 161 38.39 33.72 0.40
N SER A 162 37.84 32.77 -0.37
CA SER A 162 37.98 31.32 -0.14
C SER A 162 37.22 30.55 -1.22
N SER A 163 37.93 30.08 -2.25
CA SER A 163 37.46 29.07 -3.21
C SER A 163 37.15 27.70 -2.57
N LEU A 164 37.15 27.61 -1.24
CA LEU A 164 36.72 26.46 -0.43
C LEU A 164 35.31 26.65 0.19
N ALA A 165 34.79 27.89 0.26
CA ALA A 165 33.48 28.15 0.88
C ALA A 165 32.29 27.89 -0.07
N ALA A 166 32.51 27.98 -1.39
CA ALA A 166 31.47 27.74 -2.40
C ALA A 166 31.04 26.25 -2.49
N ASN A 167 31.86 25.33 -1.98
CA ASN A 167 31.56 23.89 -1.99
C ASN A 167 30.84 23.40 -0.72
N ASN A 168 30.83 24.19 0.37
CA ASN A 168 30.27 23.76 1.66
C ASN A 168 28.79 24.11 1.83
N SER A 169 28.25 25.01 1.01
CA SER A 169 26.81 25.34 0.99
C SER A 169 25.93 24.17 0.49
N LYS A 170 26.53 23.15 -0.14
CA LYS A 170 25.82 21.93 -0.55
C LYS A 170 25.44 21.00 0.61
N TRP A 171 26.04 21.19 1.80
CA TRP A 171 25.85 20.31 2.97
C TRP A 171 25.50 21.10 4.24
N ALA A 172 24.86 22.27 4.10
CA ALA A 172 24.33 23.02 5.23
C ALA A 172 22.96 22.48 5.68
N CYS A 173 22.65 22.64 6.96
CA CYS A 173 21.36 22.33 7.56
C CYS A 173 20.26 23.10 6.84
N ARG A 174 19.27 22.40 6.29
CA ARG A 174 18.16 23.05 5.58
C ARG A 174 17.24 23.88 6.48
N ALA A 175 17.24 23.62 7.79
CA ALA A 175 16.39 24.35 8.74
C ALA A 175 17.00 25.69 9.19
N CYS A 176 18.30 25.71 9.51
CA CYS A 176 18.96 26.91 10.06
C CYS A 176 20.03 27.51 9.15
N GLY A 177 20.44 26.84 8.06
CA GLY A 177 21.41 27.32 7.08
C GLY A 177 22.85 27.46 7.56
N GLY A 178 23.10 27.49 8.87
CA GLY A 178 24.42 27.78 9.44
C GLY A 178 25.21 26.56 9.91
N GLY A 179 24.53 25.46 10.29
CA GLY A 179 25.19 24.25 10.77
C GLY A 179 25.49 23.25 9.66
N GLU A 180 26.59 22.50 9.76
CA GLU A 180 26.87 21.37 8.86
C GLU A 180 25.84 20.26 9.07
N ALA A 181 25.30 19.74 7.98
CA ALA A 181 24.28 18.71 8.05
C ALA A 181 24.88 17.34 8.35
N SER A 182 24.35 16.66 9.36
CA SER A 182 24.87 15.39 9.87
C SER A 182 23.81 14.30 10.03
N VAL A 183 22.52 14.63 9.84
CA VAL A 183 21.40 13.69 10.02
C VAL A 183 20.48 13.73 8.79
N LEU A 184 20.12 12.54 8.31
CA LEU A 184 19.14 12.32 7.23
C LEU A 184 17.84 11.77 7.83
N VAL A 185 16.71 12.42 7.53
CA VAL A 185 15.38 11.96 7.97
C VAL A 185 14.72 11.16 6.85
N LEU A 186 14.36 9.90 7.12
CA LEU A 186 13.66 9.02 6.18
C LEU A 186 12.14 9.19 6.30
N PRO A 187 11.36 9.04 5.20
CA PRO A 187 11.66 8.24 4.00
C PRO A 187 12.29 8.97 2.82
N CYS A 188 12.37 10.30 2.82
CA CYS A 188 12.90 11.07 1.70
C CYS A 188 14.28 11.63 2.05
N ARG A 189 15.35 11.04 1.48
CA ARG A 189 16.79 11.36 1.65
C ARG A 189 17.20 12.80 1.26
N HIS A 190 16.25 13.74 1.19
CA HIS A 190 16.42 15.10 0.70
C HIS A 190 16.52 16.14 1.84
N LEU A 191 16.24 15.74 3.09
CA LEU A 191 16.34 16.63 4.25
C LEU A 191 17.60 16.32 5.07
N CYS A 192 18.57 17.25 5.02
CA CYS A 192 19.81 17.18 5.81
C CYS A 192 19.74 18.24 6.94
N LEU A 193 19.83 17.80 8.20
CA LEU A 193 19.78 18.67 9.40
C LEU A 193 21.10 18.62 10.19
N CYS A 194 21.45 19.70 10.88
CA CYS A 194 22.57 19.70 11.83
C CYS A 194 22.14 19.07 13.17
N LYS A 195 23.09 18.76 14.05
CA LYS A 195 22.79 18.11 15.34
C LYS A 195 21.86 18.89 16.28
N ALA A 196 21.72 20.20 16.10
CA ALA A 196 20.92 21.07 16.95
C ALA A 196 19.46 21.24 16.48
N CYS A 197 19.19 20.93 15.20
CA CYS A 197 17.87 21.03 14.57
C CYS A 197 17.29 19.63 14.37
#